data_AF-A0A7K9D8N9-F1
#
_entry.id   AF-A0A7K9D8N9-F1
#
_cell.length_a   1.000
_cell.length_b   1.000
_cell.length_c   1.000
_cell.angle_alpha   90.00
_cell.angle_beta   90.00
_cell.angle_gamma   90.00
#
_symmetry.space_group_name_H-M   'P 1'
#
loop_
_entity.id
_entity.type
_entity.pdbx_description
1 polymer ?
#
loop_
_entity_poly.entity_id
_entity_poly.type
_entity_poly.pdbx_seq_one_letter_code
_entity_poly.pdbx_strand_id
1 'polypeptide(L)'
;RTMGISPGWGWLLLLPVCQALTVPREVSGRAGERLSLRCWYPRGYENYNKYWCQGHSRVSCHKVVETAGQEAPQQHGRVSIQDNHIFCVVLLTMEDLSEEDAGSYWCGIERTGSDLMEPVTVRVVPG
;
A
#
# COMPACT_ATOMS: atom_id res chain seq x y z
N ARG A 1 -13.73 -21.21 -52.54
CA ARG A 1 -12.55 -20.66 -51.82
C ARG A 1 -13.08 -19.89 -50.63
N THR A 2 -13.20 -20.58 -49.50
CA THR A 2 -13.62 -20.02 -48.21
C THR A 2 -12.38 -19.42 -47.53
N MET A 3 -12.45 -18.16 -47.12
CA MET A 3 -11.49 -17.54 -46.21
C MET A 3 -12.24 -16.58 -45.30
N GLY A 4 -11.92 -16.66 -44.00
CA GLY A 4 -12.24 -15.63 -43.03
C GLY A 4 -13.19 -16.09 -41.94
N ILE A 5 -12.65 -16.55 -40.81
CA ILE A 5 -12.43 -15.72 -39.59
C ILE A 5 -11.95 -16.72 -38.53
N SER A 6 -10.67 -16.62 -38.15
CA SER A 6 -10.14 -17.33 -36.97
C SER A 6 -10.66 -16.64 -35.71
N PRO A 7 -11.30 -17.36 -34.76
CA PRO A 7 -11.73 -16.74 -33.53
C PRO A 7 -10.50 -16.60 -32.62
N GLY A 8 -9.90 -15.41 -32.57
CA GLY A 8 -8.92 -15.06 -31.55
C GLY A 8 -9.64 -14.81 -30.21
N TRP A 9 -9.86 -15.87 -29.43
CA TRP A 9 -10.38 -15.75 -28.06
C TRP A 9 -9.20 -15.69 -27.10
N GLY A 10 -8.35 -14.67 -27.31
CA GLY A 10 -7.33 -14.28 -26.37
C GLY A 10 -7.95 -13.44 -25.26
N TRP A 11 -8.84 -14.02 -24.44
CA TRP A 11 -9.05 -13.50 -23.10
C TRP A 11 -7.85 -13.94 -22.27
N LEU A 12 -6.73 -13.25 -22.45
CA LEU A 12 -5.72 -13.17 -21.41
C LEU A 12 -6.43 -12.52 -20.22
N LEU A 13 -6.91 -13.35 -19.30
CA LEU A 13 -7.14 -12.93 -17.93
C LEU A 13 -5.79 -12.34 -17.49
N LEU A 14 -5.70 -11.01 -17.47
CA LEU A 14 -4.66 -10.32 -16.72
C LEU A 14 -4.94 -10.66 -15.26
N LEU A 15 -4.51 -11.85 -14.85
CA LEU A 15 -4.39 -12.16 -13.44
C LEU A 15 -3.54 -11.02 -12.87
N PRO A 16 -3.98 -10.39 -11.77
CA PRO A 16 -3.22 -9.31 -11.18
C PRO A 16 -1.96 -9.95 -10.64
N VAL A 17 -0.88 -9.87 -11.41
CA VAL A 17 0.39 -10.43 -11.01
C VAL A 17 0.92 -9.53 -9.90
N CYS A 18 1.10 -10.11 -8.71
CA CYS A 18 1.84 -9.49 -7.62
C CYS A 18 3.15 -8.91 -8.15
N GLN A 19 3.39 -7.62 -7.90
CA GLN A 19 4.50 -6.86 -8.47
C GLN A 19 5.64 -6.66 -7.46
N ALA A 20 6.74 -6.00 -7.82
CA ALA A 20 7.75 -5.60 -6.82
C ALA A 20 7.14 -4.67 -5.75
N LEU A 21 7.84 -4.48 -4.62
CA LEU A 21 7.40 -3.49 -3.63
C LEU A 21 7.40 -2.11 -4.29
N THR A 22 6.21 -1.59 -4.57
CA THR A 22 6.01 -0.35 -5.32
C THR A 22 5.09 0.53 -4.53
N VAL A 23 5.55 1.74 -4.25
CA VAL A 23 4.84 2.70 -3.41
C VAL A 23 4.98 4.09 -4.04
N PRO A 24 3.95 4.95 -4.02
CA PRO A 24 4.12 6.33 -4.45
C PRO A 24 5.18 7.02 -3.60
N ARG A 25 6.13 7.71 -4.25
CA ARG A 25 7.18 8.46 -3.55
C ARG A 25 6.62 9.61 -2.71
N GLU A 26 5.52 10.17 -3.18
CA GLU A 26 4.84 11.27 -2.55
C GLU A 26 3.33 11.15 -2.77
N VAL A 27 2.55 11.48 -1.75
CA VAL A 27 1.11 11.58 -1.79
C VAL A 27 0.68 12.89 -1.12
N SER A 28 -0.37 13.52 -1.63
CA SER A 28 -0.85 14.80 -1.12
C SER A 28 -2.35 14.78 -0.89
N GLY A 29 -2.82 15.37 0.21
CA GLY A 29 -4.23 15.62 0.49
C GLY A 29 -4.44 17.00 1.11
N ARG A 30 -5.69 17.47 1.16
CA ARG A 30 -6.06 18.71 1.86
C ARG A 30 -6.44 18.40 3.31
N ALA A 31 -6.18 19.34 4.22
CA ALA A 31 -6.64 19.24 5.60
C ALA A 31 -8.17 19.03 5.66
N GLY A 32 -8.64 18.15 6.54
CA GLY A 32 -10.04 17.73 6.68
C GLY A 32 -10.49 16.68 5.67
N GLU A 33 -9.70 16.35 4.66
CA GLU A 33 -10.05 15.36 3.64
C GLU A 33 -9.48 13.97 3.95
N ARG A 34 -9.93 12.98 3.18
CA ARG A 34 -9.41 11.62 3.21
C ARG A 34 -8.25 11.46 2.23
N LEU A 35 -7.15 10.86 2.68
CA LEU A 35 -6.04 10.45 1.85
C LEU A 35 -5.98 8.92 1.76
N SER A 36 -5.85 8.38 0.54
CA SER A 36 -5.64 6.95 0.34
C SER A 36 -4.41 6.70 -0.52
N LEU A 37 -3.64 5.66 -0.19
CA LEU A 37 -2.53 5.18 -1.02
C LEU A 37 -2.50 3.66 -1.09
N ARG A 38 -1.75 3.17 -2.08
CA ARG A 38 -1.56 1.73 -2.34
C ARG A 38 -0.07 1.38 -2.28
N CYS A 39 0.23 0.28 -1.61
CA CYS A 39 1.55 -0.33 -1.64
C CYS A 39 1.44 -1.73 -2.23
N TRP A 40 1.96 -1.92 -3.44
CA TRP A 40 2.03 -3.24 -4.05
C TRP A 40 3.22 -4.01 -3.48
N TYR A 41 3.13 -5.33 -3.36
CA TYR A 41 4.21 -6.15 -2.84
C TYR A 41 4.42 -7.44 -3.65
N PRO A 42 5.63 -8.03 -3.57
CA PRO A 42 5.96 -9.23 -4.33
C PRO A 42 5.23 -10.46 -3.80
N ARG A 43 4.98 -11.40 -4.71
CA ARG A 43 4.41 -12.70 -4.36
C ARG A 43 5.24 -13.39 -3.27
N GLY A 44 4.58 -14.14 -2.40
CA GLY A 44 5.21 -14.86 -1.29
C GLY A 44 5.24 -14.09 0.02
N TYR A 45 4.76 -12.84 0.03
CA TYR A 45 4.63 -12.01 1.22
C TYR A 45 3.19 -11.87 1.71
N GLU A 46 2.22 -12.60 1.15
CA GLU A 46 0.78 -12.45 1.44
C GLU A 46 0.54 -12.53 2.96
N ASN A 47 0.94 -13.62 3.60
CA ASN A 47 0.73 -13.82 5.05
C ASN A 47 1.75 -13.10 5.96
N TYR A 48 2.58 -12.21 5.41
CA TYR A 48 3.55 -11.43 6.20
C TYR A 48 2.87 -10.19 6.76
N ASN A 49 3.26 -9.79 7.97
CA ASN A 49 2.76 -8.56 8.56
C ASN A 49 3.18 -7.35 7.71
N LYS A 50 2.20 -6.51 7.37
CA LYS A 50 2.41 -5.24 6.64
C LYS A 50 2.11 -4.10 7.59
N TYR A 51 2.84 -3.00 7.47
CA TYR A 51 2.65 -1.88 8.38
C TYR A 51 2.92 -0.53 7.71
N TRP A 52 2.28 0.49 8.27
CA TRP A 52 2.53 1.89 7.96
C TRP A 52 3.36 2.50 9.09
N CYS A 53 4.53 3.03 8.75
CA CYS A 53 5.51 3.50 9.74
C CYS A 53 5.80 4.99 9.54
N GLN A 54 5.69 5.80 10.59
CA GLN A 54 5.99 7.23 10.55
C GLN A 54 7.40 7.50 11.07
N GLY A 55 8.20 8.24 10.32
CA GLY A 55 9.52 8.69 10.74
C GLY A 55 10.53 8.80 9.61
N HIS A 56 11.55 9.63 9.80
CA HIS A 56 12.61 9.85 8.82
C HIS A 56 13.53 8.63 8.65
N SER A 57 13.80 7.90 9.73
CA SER A 57 14.69 6.74 9.73
C SER A 57 13.90 5.45 9.59
N ARG A 58 14.32 4.60 8.66
CA ARG A 58 13.79 3.23 8.48
C ARG A 58 13.88 2.39 9.75
N VAL A 59 14.93 2.57 10.56
CA VAL A 59 15.24 1.70 11.71
C VAL A 59 14.46 2.10 12.97
N SER A 60 14.06 3.37 13.07
CA SER A 60 13.45 3.93 14.28
C SER A 60 12.11 4.60 14.01
N CYS A 61 11.46 4.29 12.87
CA CYS A 61 10.12 4.78 12.60
C CYS A 61 9.12 4.14 13.58
N HIS A 62 8.04 4.86 13.85
CA HIS A 62 6.96 4.41 14.71
C HIS A 62 5.88 3.72 13.86
N LYS A 63 5.60 2.42 14.11
CA LYS A 63 4.50 1.71 13.44
C LYS A 63 3.17 2.34 13.87
N VAL A 64 2.46 2.96 12.93
CA VAL A 64 1.17 3.64 13.14
C VAL A 64 0.02 2.63 13.15
N VAL A 65 0.04 1.68 12.20
CA VAL A 65 -0.95 0.61 12.05
C VAL A 65 -0.31 -0.57 11.30
N GLU A 66 -0.78 -1.80 11.56
CA GLU A 66 -0.26 -3.02 10.93
C GLU A 66 -1.36 -4.06 10.69
N THR A 67 -1.14 -5.00 9.77
CA THR A 67 -2.14 -6.02 9.35
C THR A 67 -2.11 -7.28 10.19
N ALA A 68 -1.06 -7.49 10.99
CA ALA A 68 -0.78 -8.75 11.68
C ALA A 68 -0.79 -9.98 10.75
N GLY A 69 -0.48 -9.79 9.46
CA GLY A 69 -0.47 -10.84 8.44
C GLY A 69 -1.84 -11.33 7.99
N GLN A 70 -2.89 -10.54 8.21
CA GLN A 70 -4.29 -10.88 7.88
C GLN A 70 -4.91 -9.88 6.89
N GLU A 71 -5.89 -10.33 6.11
CA GLU A 71 -6.67 -9.47 5.19
C GLU A 71 -7.77 -8.66 5.91
N ALA A 72 -8.06 -9.01 7.17
CA ALA A 72 -9.03 -8.28 7.98
C ALA A 72 -8.53 -6.83 8.20
N PRO A 73 -9.32 -5.80 7.84
CA PRO A 73 -8.91 -4.40 8.03
C PRO A 73 -8.52 -4.12 9.49
N GLN A 74 -7.40 -3.45 9.67
CA GLN A 74 -6.93 -2.96 10.96
C GLN A 74 -6.98 -1.43 10.97
N GLN A 75 -7.22 -0.84 12.13
CA GLN A 75 -7.33 0.60 12.28
C GLN A 75 -6.74 1.05 13.60
N HIS A 76 -6.02 2.16 13.57
CA HIS A 76 -5.56 2.87 14.74
C HIS A 76 -5.83 4.37 14.57
N GLY A 77 -6.72 4.90 15.41
CA GLY A 77 -7.21 6.27 15.29
C GLY A 77 -7.84 6.52 13.91
N ARG A 78 -7.30 7.51 13.19
CA ARG A 78 -7.76 7.93 11.86
C ARG A 78 -7.11 7.13 10.71
N VAL A 79 -6.20 6.21 11.00
CA VAL A 79 -5.43 5.48 9.99
C VAL A 79 -5.87 4.03 9.93
N SER A 80 -6.27 3.56 8.74
CA SER A 80 -6.61 2.17 8.48
C SER A 80 -5.70 1.53 7.43
N ILE A 81 -5.52 0.22 7.58
CA ILE A 81 -4.71 -0.62 6.70
C ILE A 81 -5.48 -1.89 6.37
N GLN A 82 -5.49 -2.25 5.09
CA GLN A 82 -6.11 -3.48 4.61
C GLN A 82 -5.18 -4.17 3.62
N ASP A 83 -4.84 -5.42 3.88
CA ASP A 83 -4.13 -6.26 2.92
C ASP A 83 -5.13 -6.91 1.96
N ASN A 84 -4.74 -7.04 0.70
CA ASN A 84 -5.42 -7.85 -0.29
C ASN A 84 -4.40 -8.82 -0.91
N HIS A 85 -4.54 -10.11 -0.57
CA HIS A 85 -3.60 -11.15 -0.98
C HIS A 85 -3.76 -11.52 -2.46
N ILE A 86 -4.96 -11.34 -3.04
CA ILE A 86 -5.22 -11.65 -4.46
C ILE A 86 -4.47 -10.67 -5.36
N PHE A 87 -4.47 -9.40 -5.00
CA PHE A 87 -3.85 -8.32 -5.78
C PHE A 87 -2.44 -7.95 -5.28
N CYS A 88 -1.98 -8.59 -4.19
CA CYS A 88 -0.77 -8.25 -3.46
C CYS A 88 -0.61 -6.75 -3.23
N VAL A 89 -1.63 -6.14 -2.65
CA VAL A 89 -1.67 -4.69 -2.41
C VAL A 89 -2.20 -4.38 -1.02
N VAL A 90 -1.46 -3.52 -0.33
CA VAL A 90 -1.90 -2.90 0.92
C VAL A 90 -2.61 -1.60 0.57
N LEU A 91 -3.83 -1.42 1.06
CA LEU A 91 -4.58 -0.18 1.00
C LEU A 91 -4.44 0.55 2.33
N LEU A 92 -3.92 1.77 2.28
CA LEU A 92 -3.83 2.66 3.43
C LEU A 92 -4.80 3.81 3.25
N THR A 93 -5.52 4.14 4.32
CA THR A 93 -6.42 5.29 4.35
C THR A 93 -6.18 6.10 5.62
N MET A 94 -6.02 7.40 5.46
CA MET A 94 -5.93 8.39 6.53
C MET A 94 -7.14 9.30 6.40
N GLU A 95 -8.02 9.28 7.40
CA GLU A 95 -9.22 10.12 7.47
C GLU A 95 -8.91 11.45 8.15
N ASP A 96 -9.69 12.49 7.84
CA ASP A 96 -9.62 13.82 8.47
C ASP A 96 -8.17 14.32 8.60
N LEU A 97 -7.51 14.49 7.45
CA LEU A 97 -6.09 14.81 7.37
C LEU A 97 -5.80 16.14 8.10
N SER A 98 -4.69 16.21 8.81
CA SER A 98 -4.23 17.42 9.51
C SER A 98 -2.82 17.78 9.07
N GLU A 99 -2.42 19.04 9.23
CA GLU A 99 -1.05 19.46 8.87
C GLU A 99 0.03 18.68 9.65
N GLU A 100 -0.31 18.16 10.84
CA GLU A 100 0.56 17.30 11.66
C GLU A 100 0.79 15.90 11.04
N ASP A 101 -0.08 15.47 10.12
CA ASP A 101 0.09 14.21 9.37
C ASP A 101 1.12 14.34 8.24
N ALA A 102 1.61 15.55 7.95
CA ALA A 102 2.65 15.74 6.94
C ALA A 102 3.99 15.18 7.43
N GLY A 103 4.72 14.46 6.58
CA GLY A 103 6.02 13.94 6.95
C GLY A 103 6.53 12.77 6.14
N SER A 104 7.57 12.13 6.67
CA SER A 104 8.18 10.92 6.09
C SER A 104 7.55 9.67 6.69
N TYR A 105 7.15 8.76 5.82
CA TYR A 105 6.55 7.49 6.16
C TYR A 105 7.20 6.35 5.36
N TRP A 106 6.85 5.13 5.74
CA TRP A 106 7.28 3.91 5.09
C TRP A 106 6.12 2.94 5.00
N CYS A 107 5.99 2.30 3.84
CA CYS A 107 5.20 1.08 3.72
C CYS A 107 6.12 -0.12 3.88
N GLY A 108 5.89 -0.92 4.92
CA GLY A 108 6.81 -1.98 5.33
C GLY A 108 6.17 -3.37 5.31
N ILE A 109 7.02 -4.37 5.08
CA ILE A 109 6.73 -5.80 5.17
C ILE A 109 7.73 -6.40 6.14
N GLU A 110 7.23 -6.89 7.26
CA GLU A 110 8.04 -7.49 8.32
C GLU A 110 8.51 -8.87 7.91
N ARG A 111 9.82 -9.11 7.86
CA ARG A 111 10.40 -10.42 7.50
C ARG A 111 11.64 -10.71 8.33
N THR A 112 12.06 -11.97 8.37
CA THR A 112 13.32 -12.34 9.04
C THR A 112 14.50 -11.55 8.45
N GLY A 113 15.27 -10.91 9.32
CA GLY A 113 16.38 -10.03 8.94
C GLY A 113 15.93 -8.59 8.76
N SER A 114 16.31 -7.96 7.65
CA SER A 114 15.88 -6.59 7.34
C SER A 114 14.56 -6.62 6.60
N ASP A 115 13.56 -5.90 7.12
CA ASP A 115 12.25 -5.70 6.50
C ASP A 115 12.36 -5.27 5.03
N LEU A 116 11.29 -5.45 4.25
CA LEU A 116 11.18 -4.85 2.92
C LEU A 116 10.33 -3.57 3.05
N MET A 117 10.89 -2.40 2.72
CA MET A 117 10.23 -1.12 2.98
C MET A 117 10.60 -0.10 1.91
N GLU A 118 9.62 0.70 1.50
CA GLU A 118 9.79 1.83 0.58
C GLU A 118 9.28 3.14 1.21
N PRO A 119 9.98 4.27 1.02
CA PRO A 119 9.64 5.54 1.63
C PRO A 119 8.49 6.25 0.90
N VAL A 120 7.72 7.01 1.68
CA VAL A 120 6.63 7.86 1.19
C VAL A 120 6.69 9.21 1.88
N THR A 121 6.58 10.28 1.11
CA THR A 121 6.34 11.62 1.66
C THR A 121 4.84 11.89 1.65
N VAL A 122 4.27 12.21 2.81
CA VAL A 122 2.89 12.71 2.93
C VAL A 122 2.95 14.22 2.97
N ARG A 123 2.27 14.88 2.03
CA ARG A 123 2.03 16.32 2.03
C ARG A 123 0.59 16.61 2.40
N VAL A 124 0.41 17.63 3.23
CA VAL A 124 -0.91 18.15 3.57
C VAL A 124 -0.96 19.61 3.16
N VAL A 125 -1.95 19.96 2.34
CA VAL A 125 -2.21 21.36 1.99
C VAL A 125 -3.29 21.92 2.92
N PRO A 126 -3.16 23.17 3.40
CA PRO A 126 -4.19 23.79 4.22
C PRO A 126 -5.56 23.82 3.53
N GLY A 127 -6.60 23.79 4.36
CA GLY A 127 -8.02 23.84 3.97
C GLY A 127 -8.44 25.17 3.38
#